data_AF-A0A7S2GJ04-F1
#
_entry.id   AF-A0A7S2GJ04-F1
#
_cell.length_a   1.000
_cell.length_b   1.000
_cell.length_c   1.000
_cell.angle_alpha   90.00
_cell.angle_beta   90.00
_cell.angle_gamma   90.00
#
_symmetry.space_group_name_H-M   'P 1'
#
loop_
_entity.id
_entity.type
_entity.pdbx_description
1 polymer ?
#
loop_
_entity_poly.entity_id
_entity_poly.type
_entity_poly.pdbx_seq_one_letter_code
_entity_poly.pdbx_strand_id
1 'polypeptide(L)'
;RHLRHPNIVSFHGAIIDPTGQKIALVLECVRGTLLHDFVRHGKRENQRKCKPPTTLERFQVLLGISSALMHMHTRVPKIVHSDLKSTNAMVECYGGQAHPKLLD
;
A
#
# COMPACT_ATOMS: atom_id res chain seq x y z
N ARG A 1 -14.97 9.34 3.13
CA ARG A 1 -15.72 8.06 3.22
C ARG A 1 -15.80 7.28 1.89
N HIS A 2 -15.37 7.83 0.73
CA HIS A 2 -15.64 7.23 -0.60
C HIS A 2 -14.41 6.77 -1.41
N LEU A 3 -13.20 6.78 -0.84
CA LEU A 3 -12.00 6.29 -1.55
C LEU A 3 -11.80 4.80 -1.25
N ARG A 4 -12.54 3.95 -1.96
CA ARG A 4 -12.41 2.48 -1.89
C ARG A 4 -11.89 1.96 -3.23
N HIS A 5 -10.74 1.31 -3.19
CA HIS A 5 -10.09 0.73 -4.36
C HIS A 5 -9.23 -0.45 -3.88
N PRO A 6 -9.13 -1.56 -4.64
CA PRO A 6 -8.36 -2.74 -4.21
C PRO A 6 -6.89 -2.44 -3.86
N ASN A 7 -6.29 -1.45 -4.53
CA ASN A 7 -4.91 -1.01 -4.33
C ASN A 7 -4.74 0.24 -3.46
N ILE A 8 -5.77 0.61 -2.68
CA ILE A 8 -5.70 1.67 -1.65
C ILE A 8 -6.12 1.02 -0.33
N VAL A 9 -5.35 1.25 0.73
CA VAL A 9 -5.70 0.74 2.07
C VAL A 9 -7.04 1.30 2.52
N SER A 10 -7.92 0.41 2.98
CA SER A 10 -9.23 0.84 3.45
C SER A 10 -9.12 1.55 4.80
N PHE A 11 -9.73 2.74 4.89
CA PHE A 11 -9.93 3.44 6.17
C PHE A 11 -11.22 2.98 6.84
N HIS A 12 -11.10 2.39 8.04
CA HIS A 12 -12.23 1.90 8.82
C HIS A 12 -12.81 2.98 9.75
N GLY A 13 -11.95 3.84 10.31
CA GLY A 13 -12.39 4.91 11.21
C GLY A 13 -11.23 5.51 11.99
N ALA A 14 -11.53 6.40 12.93
CA ALA A 14 -10.54 6.99 13.83
C ALA A 14 -11.00 6.85 15.27
N ILE A 15 -10.05 6.63 16.17
CA ILE A 15 -10.23 6.74 17.61
C ILE A 15 -9.67 8.10 18.02
N ILE A 16 -10.51 8.89 18.68
CA ILE A 16 -10.15 10.21 19.19
C ILE A 16 -10.31 10.13 20.71
N ASP A 17 -9.20 10.33 21.43
CA ASP A 17 -9.16 10.42 22.88
C ASP A 17 -8.88 11.89 23.27
N PRO A 18 -9.92 12.68 23.59
CA PRO A 18 -9.76 14.09 23.94
C PRO A 18 -8.99 14.28 25.25
N THR A 19 -9.14 13.34 26.18
CA THR A 19 -8.49 13.36 27.50
C THR A 19 -7.00 13.06 27.41
N GLY A 20 -6.62 12.08 26.59
CA GLY A 20 -5.22 11.70 26.36
C GLY A 20 -4.53 12.44 25.21
N GLN A 21 -5.24 13.33 24.50
CA GLN A 21 -4.76 14.04 23.31
C GLN A 21 -4.19 13.11 22.22
N LYS A 22 -4.80 11.94 22.04
CA LYS A 22 -4.36 10.93 21.06
C LYS A 22 -5.39 10.76 19.95
N ILE A 23 -4.88 10.64 18.73
CA ILE A 23 -5.66 10.27 17.56
C ILE A 23 -5.01 9.03 16.95
N ALA A 24 -5.82 7.99 16.73
CA ALA A 24 -5.39 6.78 16.03
C ALA A 24 -6.29 6.53 14.82
N LEU A 25 -5.71 6.19 13.68
CA LEU A 25 -6.45 5.77 12.48
C LEU A 25 -6.55 4.25 12.47
N VAL A 26 -7.74 3.73 12.23
CA VAL A 26 -8.01 2.31 12.06
C VAL A 26 -8.05 2.02 10.57
N LEU A 27 -7.07 1.27 10.10
CA LEU A 27 -6.85 0.94 8.69
C LEU A 27 -6.93 -0.58 8.47
N GLU A 28 -7.13 -0.97 7.21
CA GLU A 28 -6.95 -2.35 6.77
C GLU A 28 -5.55 -2.86 7.12
N CYS A 29 -5.47 -4.07 7.69
CA CYS A 29 -4.20 -4.72 7.99
C CYS A 29 -3.64 -5.40 6.74
N VAL A 30 -2.59 -4.83 6.15
CA VAL A 30 -1.92 -5.37 4.95
C VAL A 30 -0.84 -6.36 5.38
N ARG A 31 -0.97 -7.64 4.99
CA ARG A 31 -0.01 -8.69 5.33
C ARG A 31 1.07 -8.84 4.26
N GLY A 32 1.71 -7.71 3.94
CA GLY A 32 2.71 -7.60 2.89
C GLY A 32 4.09 -7.15 3.37
N THR A 33 4.98 -6.90 2.42
CA THR A 33 6.25 -6.19 2.65
C THR A 33 6.17 -4.78 2.09
N LEU A 34 6.97 -3.85 2.58
CA LEU A 34 7.09 -2.54 1.94
C LEU A 34 7.58 -2.70 0.50
N LEU A 35 7.10 -1.84 -0.41
CA LEU A 35 7.52 -1.84 -1.80
C LEU A 35 9.04 -1.63 -1.91
N HIS A 36 9.61 -0.81 -1.03
CA HIS A 36 11.06 -0.62 -0.89
C HIS A 36 11.79 -1.96 -0.72
N ASP A 37 11.33 -2.80 0.20
CA ASP A 37 11.98 -4.09 0.51
C ASP A 37 11.72 -5.13 -0.57
N PHE A 38 10.52 -5.12 -1.13
CA PHE A 38 10.10 -5.98 -2.23
C PHE A 38 11.02 -5.82 -3.45
N VAL A 39 11.31 -4.57 -3.84
CA VAL A 39 12.19 -4.26 -4.99
C VAL A 39 13.67 -4.51 -4.67
N ARG A 40 14.10 -4.28 -3.43
CA ARG A 40 15.50 -4.49 -3.03
C ARG A 40 15.84 -5.95 -2.76
N HIS A 41 14.87 -6.85 -2.76
CA HIS A 41 15.07 -8.26 -2.41
C HIS A 41 15.67 -8.38 -1.01
N GLY A 42 15.20 -7.50 -0.11
CA GLY A 42 15.87 -7.19 1.15
C GLY A 42 15.98 -8.38 2.09
N LYS A 43 17.18 -8.60 2.63
CA LYS A 43 17.43 -9.51 3.75
C LYS A 43 16.61 -9.03 4.94
N ARG A 44 15.56 -9.77 5.33
CA ARG A 44 15.16 -9.74 6.74
C ARG A 44 16.26 -10.45 7.53
N GLU A 45 16.67 -9.89 8.66
CA GLU A 45 17.84 -10.26 9.45
C GLU A 45 17.89 -11.73 9.92
N ASN A 46 16.87 -12.53 9.64
CA ASN A 46 16.83 -13.98 9.90
C ASN A 46 16.06 -14.78 8.83
N GLN A 47 15.89 -14.27 7.61
CA GLN A 47 15.17 -14.98 6.54
C GLN A 47 16.03 -15.21 5.29
N ARG A 48 15.84 -16.38 4.67
CA ARG A 48 16.45 -16.78 3.39
C ARG A 48 16.26 -15.66 2.37
N LYS A 49 17.31 -15.35 1.58
CA LYS A 49 17.25 -14.38 0.48
C LYS A 49 15.96 -14.58 -0.31
N CYS A 50 15.05 -13.60 -0.27
CA CYS A 50 13.89 -13.60 -1.14
C CYS A 50 14.36 -13.50 -2.58
N LYS A 51 13.79 -14.32 -3.47
CA LYS A 51 14.06 -14.22 -4.90
C LYS A 51 13.63 -12.85 -5.40
N PRO A 52 14.30 -12.31 -6.42
CA PRO A 52 13.83 -11.08 -7.04
C PRO A 52 12.43 -11.25 -7.63
N PRO A 53 11.56 -10.21 -7.58
CA PRO A 53 10.26 -10.31 -8.18
C PRO A 53 10.45 -10.43 -9.67
N THR A 54 9.68 -11.35 -10.21
CA THR A 54 9.55 -11.61 -11.64
C THR A 54 9.07 -10.37 -12.37
N THR A 55 9.27 -10.35 -13.68
CA THR A 55 8.72 -9.28 -14.55
C THR A 55 7.21 -9.15 -14.38
N LEU A 56 6.50 -10.27 -14.22
CA LEU A 56 5.05 -10.28 -14.02
C LEU A 56 4.65 -9.59 -12.71
N GLU A 57 5.30 -9.92 -11.59
CA GLU A 57 5.00 -9.29 -10.30
C GLU A 57 5.30 -7.79 -10.30
N ARG A 58 6.39 -7.37 -10.95
CA ARG A 58 6.70 -5.94 -11.15
C ARG A 58 5.60 -5.23 -11.94
N PHE A 59 5.11 -5.85 -13.00
CA PHE A 59 4.02 -5.30 -13.81
C PHE A 59 2.71 -5.21 -13.01
N GLN A 60 2.37 -6.24 -12.22
CA GLN A 60 1.19 -6.22 -11.34
C GLN A 60 1.25 -5.09 -10.32
N VAL A 61 2.42 -4.86 -9.71
CA VAL A 61 2.65 -3.75 -8.79
C VAL A 61 2.47 -2.40 -9.49
N LEU A 62 3.11 -2.20 -10.65
CA LEU A 62 2.98 -0.95 -11.41
C LEU A 62 1.52 -0.68 -11.80
N LEU A 63 0.84 -1.70 -12.36
CA LEU A 63 -0.55 -1.59 -12.77
C LEU A 63 -1.47 -1.24 -11.59
N GLY A 64 -1.30 -1.90 -10.44
CA GLY A 64 -2.12 -1.65 -9.26
C GLY A 64 -1.93 -0.25 -8.69
N ILE A 65 -0.69 0.25 -8.62
CA ILE A 65 -0.39 1.62 -8.19
C ILE A 65 -0.98 2.64 -9.17
N SER A 66 -0.77 2.45 -10.49
CA SER A 66 -1.35 3.33 -11.50
C SER A 66 -2.89 3.34 -11.45
N SER A 67 -3.52 2.20 -11.21
CA SER A 67 -4.98 2.11 -11.04
C SER A 67 -5.46 2.90 -9.82
N ALA A 68 -4.77 2.80 -8.68
CA ALA A 68 -5.07 3.59 -7.49
C ALA A 68 -4.93 5.11 -7.75
N LEU A 69 -3.85 5.53 -8.40
CA LEU A 69 -3.61 6.93 -8.75
C LEU A 69 -4.69 7.46 -9.70
N MET A 70 -5.01 6.70 -10.76
CA MET A 70 -6.08 7.05 -11.70
C MET A 70 -7.42 7.18 -10.96
N HIS A 71 -7.70 6.27 -10.03
CA HIS A 71 -8.91 6.32 -9.22
C HIS A 71 -9.00 7.57 -8.34
N MET A 72 -7.88 8.04 -7.76
CA MET A 72 -7.84 9.29 -6.99
C MET A 72 -7.96 10.53 -7.88
N HIS A 73 -7.22 10.56 -8.99
CA HIS A 73 -7.13 11.72 -9.88
C HIS A 73 -8.43 11.97 -10.67
N THR A 74 -9.28 10.96 -10.83
CA THR A 74 -10.59 11.06 -11.50
C THR A 74 -11.72 11.47 -10.56
N ARG A 75 -11.48 11.62 -9.25
CA ARG A 75 -12.50 12.12 -8.31
C ARG A 75 -12.82 13.59 -8.52
N VAL A 76 -14.00 13.98 -8.04
CA VAL A 76 -14.45 15.37 -7.96
C VAL A 76 -14.89 15.63 -6.51
N PRO A 77 -14.16 16.45 -5.74
CA PRO A 77 -12.91 17.12 -6.11
C PRO A 77 -11.77 16.11 -6.37
N LYS A 78 -10.78 16.52 -7.18
CA LYS A 78 -9.59 15.70 -7.46
C LYS A 78 -8.80 15.47 -6.20
N ILE A 79 -8.38 14.23 -5.97
CA ILE A 79 -7.54 13.85 -4.84
C ILE A 79 -6.13 13.61 -5.38
N VAL A 80 -5.13 14.28 -4.82
CA VAL A 80 -3.71 14.10 -5.15
C VAL A 80 -3.03 13.47 -3.94
N HIS A 81 -2.32 12.36 -4.14
CA HIS A 81 -1.66 11.63 -3.04
C HIS A 81 -0.52 12.44 -2.39
N SER A 82 0.17 13.29 -3.13
CA SER A 82 1.22 14.22 -2.69
C SER A 82 2.54 13.63 -2.17
N ASP A 83 2.54 12.43 -1.59
CA ASP A 83 3.74 11.77 -1.03
C ASP A 83 3.99 10.36 -1.61
N LEU A 84 3.87 10.20 -2.92
CA LEU A 84 4.05 8.89 -3.56
C LEU A 84 5.52 8.45 -3.52
N LYS A 85 5.83 7.48 -2.66
CA LYS A 85 7.16 6.86 -2.51
C LYS A 85 7.08 5.40 -2.11
N SER A 86 8.19 4.67 -2.22
CA SER A 86 8.25 3.21 -1.99
C SER A 86 8.00 2.78 -0.54
N THR A 87 8.02 3.69 0.43
CA THR A 87 7.69 3.41 1.84
C THR A 87 6.20 3.56 2.14
N ASN A 88 5.44 4.20 1.25
CA ASN A 88 4.00 4.47 1.39
C ASN A 88 3.16 3.45 0.62
N ALA A 89 3.78 2.34 0.23
CA ALA A 89 3.15 1.24 -0.47
C ALA A 89 3.62 -0.08 0.11
N MET A 90 2.68 -1.01 0.29
CA MET A 90 2.96 -2.40 0.64
C MET A 90 2.56 -3.33 -0.50
N VAL A 91 3.20 -4.49 -0.57
CA VAL A 91 2.94 -5.54 -1.57
C VAL A 91 2.61 -6.82 -0.84
N GLU A 92 1.40 -7.34 -1.07
CA GLU A 92 0.98 -8.66 -0.62
C GLU A 92 1.23 -9.67 -1.74
N CYS A 93 1.82 -10.81 -1.41
CA CYS A 93 2.03 -11.90 -2.37
C CYS A 93 1.20 -13.11 -1.96
N TYR A 94 0.16 -13.43 -2.74
CA TYR A 94 -0.65 -14.62 -2.58
C TYR A 94 -1.13 -15.12 -3.94
N GLY A 95 -1.40 -16.42 -4.06
CA GLY A 95 -1.83 -17.02 -5.33
C GLY A 95 -0.84 -16.87 -6.50
N GLY A 96 0.44 -16.62 -6.21
CA GLY A 96 1.46 -16.36 -7.24
C GLY A 96 1.37 -14.97 -7.89
N GLN A 97 0.64 -14.05 -7.27
CA GLN A 97 0.46 -12.67 -7.76
C GLN A 97 0.89 -11.67 -6.69
N ALA A 98 1.36 -10.51 -7.14
CA ALA A 98 1.71 -9.37 -6.29
C ALA A 98 0.57 -8.34 -6.31
N HIS A 99 0.09 -7.97 -5.13
CA HIS A 99 -1.02 -7.06 -4.93
C HIS A 99 -0.53 -5.83 -4.16
N PRO A 100 -0.32 -4.68 -4.81
CA PRO A 100 0.11 -3.47 -4.13
C PRO A 100 -1.05 -2.79 -3.41
N LYS A 101 -0.78 -2.13 -2.29
CA LYS A 101 -1.69 -1.21 -1.60
C LYS A 101 -0.96 0.07 -1.19
N LEU A 102 -1.50 1.21 -1.58
CA LEU A 102 -1.06 2.52 -1.09
C LEU A 102 -1.58 2.74 0.33
N LEU A 103 -0.68 3.16 1.22
CA LEU A 103 -0.96 3.38 2.64
C LEU A 103 -1.38 4.83 2.92
N ASP A 104 -0.61 5.79 2.40
CA ASP A 104 -0.66 7.22 2.72
C ASP A 104 -0.17 8.10 1.55
#